data_AF-A0A524L2J3-F1
#
_entry.id   AF-A0A524L2J3-F1
#
_cell.length_a   1.000
_cell.length_b   1.000
_cell.length_c   1.000
_cell.angle_alpha   90.00
_cell.angle_beta   90.00
_cell.angle_gamma   90.00
#
_symmetry.space_group_name_H-M   'P 1'
#
loop_
_entity.id
_entity.type
_entity.pdbx_description
1 polymer ?
#
loop_
_entity_poly.entity_id
_entity_poly.type
_entity_poly.pdbx_seq_one_letter_code
_entity_poly.pdbx_strand_id
1 'polypeptide(L)'
;MEKRPETNSLGARDERYFFAAVFLVSASELMLQIALTRVFSFTLWYHFAYVTISVALLGYGASGTLLAVFPGLAGRDPARRLSWYATLSGLTVIVAYLAFSKLPFYPFQLREQPGTQVPLMLAYYAAITAPFFFAGLCMSVALSTYSRQVSRLYFFD
;
A
#
# COMPACT_ATOMS: atom_id res chain seq x y z
N MET A 1 12.23 -7.43 -41.99
CA MET A 1 11.22 -6.50 -41.43
C MET A 1 11.46 -6.41 -39.94
N GLU A 2 12.41 -5.56 -39.56
CA GLU A 2 12.82 -5.33 -38.17
C GLU A 2 11.68 -4.63 -37.42
N LYS A 3 10.98 -5.36 -36.55
CA LYS A 3 9.92 -4.79 -35.73
C LYS A 3 10.58 -3.93 -34.65
N ARG A 4 10.68 -2.61 -34.89
CA ARG A 4 11.19 -1.64 -33.91
C ARG A 4 10.52 -1.92 -32.55
N PRO A 5 11.28 -2.08 -31.46
CA PRO A 5 10.68 -2.08 -30.14
C PRO A 5 10.12 -0.68 -29.92
N GLU A 6 8.79 -0.59 -29.79
CA GLU A 6 8.12 0.64 -29.39
C GLU A 6 8.63 0.99 -28.00
N THR A 7 9.67 1.83 -27.97
CA THR A 7 10.09 2.57 -26.80
C THR A 7 8.90 3.45 -26.44
N ASN A 8 8.06 2.95 -25.54
CA ASN A 8 7.06 3.76 -24.86
C ASN A 8 7.82 4.71 -23.93
N SER A 9 8.54 5.66 -24.52
CA SER A 9 9.08 6.83 -23.84
C SER A 9 7.86 7.65 -23.44
N LEU A 10 7.40 7.43 -22.20
CA LEU A 10 6.53 8.36 -21.50
C LEU A 10 7.07 9.76 -21.80
N GLY A 11 6.22 10.67 -22.31
CA GLY A 11 6.69 12.02 -22.61
C GLY A 11 7.31 12.61 -21.34
N ALA A 12 8.30 13.50 -21.45
CA ALA A 12 8.97 14.09 -20.28
C ALA A 12 7.99 14.68 -19.23
N ARG A 13 6.77 14.99 -19.65
CA ARG A 13 5.65 15.40 -18.81
C ARG A 13 5.05 14.26 -17.98
N ASP A 14 4.81 13.10 -18.60
CA ASP A 14 4.28 11.90 -17.95
C ASP A 14 5.27 11.32 -16.93
N GLU A 15 6.56 11.42 -17.23
CA GLU A 15 7.64 11.03 -16.32
C GLU A 15 7.62 11.85 -15.02
N ARG A 16 7.48 13.19 -15.13
CA ARG A 16 7.36 14.10 -13.97
C ARG A 16 6.12 13.81 -13.15
N TYR A 17 4.96 13.59 -13.79
CA TYR A 17 3.73 13.24 -13.09
C TYR A 17 3.84 11.91 -12.35
N PHE A 18 4.52 10.93 -12.95
CA PHE A 18 4.78 9.65 -12.31
C PHE A 18 5.61 9.80 -11.03
N PHE A 19 6.74 10.52 -11.10
CA PHE A 19 7.57 10.75 -9.91
C PHE A 19 6.82 11.54 -8.83
N ALA A 20 6.06 12.56 -9.23
CA ALA A 20 5.21 13.30 -8.31
C ALA A 20 4.15 12.40 -7.64
N ALA A 21 3.52 11.50 -8.39
CA ALA A 21 2.54 10.56 -7.85
C ALA A 21 3.17 9.59 -6.84
N VAL A 22 4.32 8.99 -7.18
CA VAL A 22 5.07 8.11 -6.28
C VAL A 22 5.48 8.83 -5.00
N PHE A 23 5.98 10.06 -5.12
CA PHE A 23 6.35 10.89 -3.98
C PHE A 23 5.15 11.21 -3.09
N LEU A 24 4.04 11.65 -3.65
CA LEU A 24 2.83 11.99 -2.91
C LEU A 24 2.21 10.78 -2.20
N VAL A 25 2.11 9.63 -2.88
CA VAL A 25 1.62 8.39 -2.27
C VAL A 25 2.53 7.96 -1.13
N SER A 26 3.84 7.95 -1.33
CA SER A 26 4.81 7.58 -0.29
C SER A 26 4.75 8.53 0.91
N ALA A 27 4.66 9.84 0.67
CA ALA A 27 4.54 10.85 1.72
C ALA A 27 3.24 10.68 2.51
N SER A 28 2.12 10.39 1.84
CA SER A 28 0.82 10.14 2.46
C SER A 28 0.86 8.90 3.37
N GLU A 29 1.42 7.79 2.89
CA GLU A 29 1.53 6.54 3.66
C GLU A 29 2.45 6.71 4.87
N LEU A 30 3.56 7.42 4.70
CA LEU A 30 4.50 7.70 5.78
C LEU A 30 3.86 8.59 6.84
N MET A 31 3.08 9.59 6.42
CA MET A 31 2.29 10.43 7.33
C MET A 31 1.20 9.64 8.05
N LEU A 32 0.50 8.73 7.36
CA LEU A 32 -0.48 7.82 7.94
C LEU A 32 0.16 6.90 8.98
N GLN A 33 1.32 6.32 8.68
CA GLN A 33 2.07 5.48 9.60
C GLN A 33 2.50 6.24 10.87
N ILE A 34 2.98 7.48 10.72
CA ILE A 34 3.32 8.35 11.86
C ILE A 34 2.07 8.71 12.68
N ALA A 35 0.95 9.02 12.02
CA ALA A 35 -0.29 9.33 12.71
C ALA A 35 -0.81 8.12 13.51
N LEU A 36 -0.84 6.94 12.90
CA LEU A 36 -1.25 5.69 13.56
C LEU A 36 -0.36 5.32 14.74
N THR A 37 0.97 5.45 14.60
CA THR A 37 1.89 5.18 15.71
C THR A 37 1.65 6.12 16.89
N ARG A 38 1.34 7.40 16.66
CA ARG A 38 0.94 8.32 17.74
C ARG A 38 -0.40 7.95 18.36
N VAL A 39 -1.42 7.66 17.56
CA VAL A 39 -2.75 7.27 18.04
C VAL A 39 -2.67 5.99 18.88
N PHE A 40 -1.93 4.98 18.43
CA PHE A 40 -1.75 3.73 19.19
C PHE A 40 -0.87 3.91 20.42
N SER A 41 0.17 4.76 20.37
CA SER A 41 0.95 5.09 21.56
C SER A 41 0.08 5.71 22.66
N PHE A 42 -0.86 6.57 22.28
CA PHE A 42 -1.80 7.21 23.20
C PHE A 42 -2.89 6.25 23.70
N THR A 43 -3.42 5.40 22.82
CA THR A 43 -4.64 4.60 23.11
C THR A 43 -4.34 3.22 23.70
N LEU A 44 -3.26 2.55 23.28
CA LEU A 44 -3.06 1.11 23.50
C LEU A 44 -1.76 0.77 24.25
N TRP A 45 -1.11 1.72 24.93
CA TRP A 45 0.22 1.60 25.53
C TRP A 45 1.36 1.41 24.50
N TYR A 46 2.56 1.93 24.81
CA TYR A 46 3.70 2.04 23.89
C TYR A 46 4.11 0.74 23.17
N HIS A 47 3.85 -0.43 23.74
CA HIS A 47 4.20 -1.71 23.12
C HIS A 47 3.45 -1.98 21.81
N PHE A 48 2.22 -1.47 21.67
CA PHE A 48 1.41 -1.71 20.47
C PHE A 48 1.67 -0.72 19.33
N ALA A 49 2.40 0.37 19.58
CA ALA A 49 2.75 1.33 18.52
C ALA A 49 3.57 0.68 17.40
N TYR A 50 4.49 -0.23 17.76
CA TYR A 50 5.35 -0.95 16.81
C TYR A 50 4.58 -1.91 15.89
N VAL A 51 3.40 -2.38 16.31
CA VAL A 51 2.56 -3.25 15.48
C VAL A 51 2.14 -2.53 14.20
N THR A 52 1.98 -1.20 14.22
CA THR A 52 1.71 -0.39 13.03
C THR A 52 2.75 -0.61 11.93
N ILE A 53 4.03 -0.68 12.31
CA ILE A 53 5.13 -0.87 11.36
C ILE A 53 5.04 -2.26 10.75
N SER A 54 4.84 -3.28 11.58
CA SER A 54 4.69 -4.67 11.11
C SER A 54 3.49 -4.83 10.18
N VAL A 55 2.37 -4.17 10.47
CA VAL A 55 1.15 -4.21 9.63
C VAL A 55 1.36 -3.47 8.31
N ALA A 56 2.05 -2.33 8.34
CA ALA A 56 2.44 -1.63 7.11
C ALA A 56 3.31 -2.53 6.24
N LEU A 57 4.36 -3.12 6.81
CA LEU A 57 5.24 -4.07 6.12
C LEU A 57 4.50 -5.30 5.60
N LEU A 58 3.53 -5.83 6.36
CA LEU A 58 2.67 -6.92 5.91
C LEU A 58 1.84 -6.52 4.68
N GLY A 59 1.25 -5.33 4.68
CA GLY A 59 0.51 -4.79 3.54
C GLY A 59 1.40 -4.65 2.29
N TYR A 60 2.57 -4.03 2.44
CA TYR A 60 3.56 -3.90 1.36
C TYR A 60 4.05 -5.28 0.87
N GLY A 61 4.39 -6.20 1.77
CA GLY A 61 4.83 -7.54 1.43
C GLY A 61 3.75 -8.32 0.65
N ALA A 62 2.52 -8.33 1.16
CA ALA A 62 1.40 -8.98 0.50
C ALA A 62 1.12 -8.38 -0.89
N SER A 63 1.21 -7.06 -1.05
CA SER A 63 1.03 -6.41 -2.35
C SER A 63 2.10 -6.80 -3.37
N GLY A 64 3.37 -6.88 -2.93
CA GLY A 64 4.49 -7.26 -3.79
C GLY A 64 4.39 -8.72 -4.20
N THR A 65 4.05 -9.61 -3.27
CA THR A 65 3.80 -11.03 -3.56
C THR A 65 2.63 -11.20 -4.51
N LEU A 66 1.53 -10.46 -4.32
CA LEU A 66 0.38 -10.54 -5.22
C LEU A 66 0.74 -10.10 -6.64
N LEU A 67 1.51 -9.03 -6.79
CA LEU A 67 1.97 -8.57 -8.11
C LEU A 67 2.94 -9.57 -8.75
N ALA A 68 3.80 -10.22 -7.96
CA ALA A 68 4.74 -11.23 -8.44
C ALA A 68 4.01 -12.49 -8.96
N VAL A 69 2.97 -12.95 -8.25
CA VAL A 69 2.14 -14.10 -8.67
C VAL A 69 1.25 -13.73 -9.85
N PHE A 70 0.69 -12.52 -9.84
CA PHE A 70 -0.23 -12.05 -10.88
C PHE A 70 0.33 -10.79 -11.57
N PRO A 71 1.31 -10.94 -12.48
CA PRO A 71 1.91 -9.80 -13.18
C PRO A 71 0.89 -9.02 -14.05
N GLY A 72 -0.25 -9.63 -14.36
CA GLY A 72 -1.40 -8.97 -14.98
C GLY A 72 -1.96 -7.79 -14.16
N LEU A 73 -1.63 -7.69 -12.86
CA LEU A 73 -1.94 -6.53 -12.00
C LEU A 73 -1.10 -5.28 -12.30
N ALA A 74 0.01 -5.39 -13.05
CA ALA A 74 0.74 -4.21 -13.54
C ALA A 74 0.06 -3.56 -14.76
N GLY A 75 -0.66 -4.34 -15.56
CA GLY A 75 -1.41 -3.86 -16.73
C GLY A 75 -0.55 -3.34 -17.88
N ARG A 76 -1.24 -2.84 -18.90
CA ARG A 76 -0.63 -2.22 -20.10
C ARG A 76 -0.36 -0.73 -19.94
N ASP A 77 -1.14 -0.05 -19.11
CA ASP A 77 -1.02 1.38 -18.82
C ASP A 77 -0.70 1.56 -17.32
N PRO A 78 0.59 1.72 -16.96
CA PRO A 78 1.02 1.85 -15.58
C PRO A 78 0.52 3.16 -14.94
N ALA A 79 0.42 4.26 -15.69
CA ALA A 79 0.01 5.56 -15.14
C ALA A 79 -1.45 5.56 -14.68
N ARG A 80 -2.34 4.97 -15.49
CA ARG A 80 -3.76 4.82 -15.12
C ARG A 80 -3.95 3.90 -13.91
N ARG A 81 -3.18 2.81 -13.82
CA ARG A 81 -3.25 1.90 -12.68
C ARG A 81 -2.70 2.50 -11.40
N LEU A 82 -1.63 3.28 -11.51
CA LEU A 82 -1.07 4.02 -10.39
C LEU A 82 -2.11 4.95 -9.77
N SER A 83 -2.81 5.72 -10.62
CA SER A 83 -3.90 6.60 -10.19
C SER A 83 -5.03 5.81 -9.52
N TRP A 84 -5.43 4.68 -10.11
CA TRP A 84 -6.47 3.82 -9.55
C TRP A 84 -6.08 3.28 -8.16
N TYR A 85 -4.90 2.69 -8.00
CA TYR A 85 -4.44 2.16 -6.72
C TYR A 85 -4.23 3.25 -5.67
N ALA A 86 -3.75 4.43 -6.07
CA ALA A 86 -3.65 5.59 -5.18
C ALA A 86 -5.02 6.05 -4.67
N THR A 87 -6.03 6.15 -5.55
CA THR A 87 -7.40 6.47 -5.13
C THR A 87 -8.00 5.40 -4.23
N LEU A 88 -7.68 4.12 -4.48
CA LEU A 88 -8.16 3.00 -3.68
C LEU A 88 -7.50 2.98 -2.29
N SER A 89 -6.20 3.31 -2.19
CA SER A 89 -5.54 3.54 -0.90
C SER A 89 -6.27 4.67 -0.13
N GLY A 90 -6.46 5.84 -0.73
CA GLY A 90 -7.14 6.96 -0.07
C GLY A 90 -8.57 6.61 0.39
N LEU A 91 -9.35 5.91 -0.44
CA LEU A 91 -10.68 5.41 -0.07
C LEU A 91 -10.63 4.42 1.09
N THR A 92 -9.66 3.52 1.10
CA THR A 92 -9.52 2.54 2.17
C THR A 92 -9.07 3.15 3.48
N VAL A 93 -8.31 4.26 3.48
CA VAL A 93 -8.06 5.06 4.70
C VAL A 93 -9.37 5.59 5.28
N ILE A 94 -10.26 6.14 4.44
CA ILE A 94 -11.56 6.66 4.89
C ILE A 94 -12.43 5.52 5.44
N VAL A 95 -12.51 4.40 4.72
CA VAL A 95 -13.27 3.22 5.16
C VAL A 95 -12.71 2.65 6.46
N ALA A 96 -11.38 2.57 6.61
CA ALA A 96 -10.73 2.10 7.83
C ALA A 96 -11.03 3.03 9.01
N TYR A 97 -10.99 4.35 8.81
CA TYR A 97 -11.36 5.32 9.83
C TYR A 97 -12.83 5.19 10.26
N LEU A 98 -13.75 5.05 9.30
CA LEU A 98 -15.17 4.83 9.59
C LEU A 98 -15.39 3.51 10.33
N ALA A 99 -14.70 2.43 9.92
CA ALA A 99 -14.73 1.15 10.61
C ALA A 99 -14.26 1.31 12.07
N PHE A 100 -13.17 2.03 12.32
CA PHE A 100 -12.70 2.31 13.68
C PHE A 100 -13.71 3.07 14.53
N SER A 101 -14.41 4.05 13.94
CA SER A 101 -15.43 4.79 14.68
C SER A 101 -16.64 3.93 15.09
N LYS A 102 -16.87 2.82 14.37
CA LYS A 102 -18.06 1.97 14.52
C LYS A 102 -17.77 0.66 15.26
N LEU A 103 -16.52 0.23 15.33
CA LEU A 103 -16.13 -1.04 15.93
C LEU A 103 -15.83 -0.84 17.43
N PRO A 104 -16.69 -1.34 18.33
CA PRO A 104 -16.42 -1.33 19.77
C PRO A 104 -15.40 -2.42 20.11
N PHE A 105 -14.15 -2.24 19.71
CA PHE A 105 -13.07 -3.17 20.02
C PHE A 105 -12.48 -2.83 21.40
N TYR A 106 -12.68 -3.72 22.37
CA TYR A 106 -12.15 -3.58 23.72
C TYR A 106 -11.08 -4.64 23.96
N PRO A 107 -9.77 -4.31 23.86
CA PRO A 107 -8.69 -5.29 23.97
C PRO A 107 -8.66 -5.99 25.33
N PHE A 108 -9.19 -5.37 26.38
CA PHE A 108 -9.26 -5.97 27.72
C PHE A 108 -10.31 -7.09 27.86
N GLN A 109 -11.34 -7.10 27.00
CA GLN A 109 -12.38 -8.14 27.00
C GLN A 109 -12.02 -9.35 26.15
N LEU A 110 -10.85 -9.34 25.49
CA LEU A 110 -10.41 -10.43 24.61
C LEU A 110 -10.34 -11.78 25.32
N ARG A 111 -9.97 -11.77 26.60
CA ARG A 111 -9.83 -12.97 27.44
C ARG A 111 -11.18 -13.47 27.97
N GLU A 112 -12.16 -12.59 28.08
CA GLU A 112 -13.50 -12.90 28.60
C GLU A 112 -14.45 -13.38 27.50
N GLN A 113 -14.37 -12.80 26.29
CA GLN A 113 -15.26 -13.11 25.17
C GLN A 113 -14.49 -13.33 23.86
N PRO A 114 -13.65 -14.38 23.78
CA PRO A 114 -12.77 -14.61 22.63
C PRO A 114 -13.56 -14.81 21.32
N GLY A 115 -14.73 -15.45 21.37
CA GLY A 115 -15.54 -15.72 20.17
C GLY A 115 -16.03 -14.48 19.43
N THR A 116 -16.21 -13.35 20.12
CA THR A 116 -16.65 -12.08 19.51
C THR A 116 -15.48 -11.13 19.28
N GLN A 117 -14.53 -11.09 20.21
CA GLN A 117 -13.45 -10.11 20.19
C GLN A 117 -12.30 -10.50 19.24
N VAL A 118 -12.03 -11.79 19.01
CA VAL A 118 -10.97 -12.23 18.07
C VAL A 118 -11.31 -11.86 16.62
N PRO A 119 -12.54 -12.13 16.10
CA PRO A 119 -12.92 -11.67 14.76
C PRO A 119 -12.86 -10.16 14.61
N LEU A 120 -13.28 -9.40 15.64
CA LEU A 120 -13.18 -7.94 15.66
C LEU A 120 -11.73 -7.46 15.60
N MET A 121 -10.82 -8.10 16.34
CA MET A 121 -9.40 -7.80 16.30
C MET A 121 -8.81 -8.03 14.90
N LEU A 122 -9.16 -9.16 14.26
CA LEU A 122 -8.73 -9.45 12.89
C LEU A 122 -9.28 -8.44 11.90
N ALA A 123 -10.55 -8.04 12.02
CA ALA A 123 -11.14 -7.00 11.19
C ALA A 123 -10.44 -5.65 11.38
N TYR A 124 -10.09 -5.31 12.62
CA TYR A 124 -9.33 -4.09 12.96
C TYR A 124 -7.96 -4.09 12.28
N TYR A 125 -7.21 -5.19 12.38
CA TYR A 125 -5.91 -5.33 11.69
C TYR A 125 -6.04 -5.33 10.17
N ALA A 126 -7.05 -6.01 9.62
CA ALA A 126 -7.30 -6.02 8.18
C ALA A 126 -7.63 -4.61 7.66
N ALA A 127 -8.42 -3.83 8.41
CA ALA A 127 -8.75 -2.46 8.07
C ALA A 127 -7.51 -1.55 8.03
N ILE A 128 -6.56 -1.71 8.97
CA ILE A 128 -5.27 -0.99 8.94
C ILE A 128 -4.41 -1.43 7.76
N THR A 129 -4.38 -2.75 7.50
CA THR A 129 -3.52 -3.31 6.45
C THR A 129 -3.97 -2.88 5.06
N ALA A 130 -5.28 -2.70 4.86
CA ALA A 130 -5.88 -2.38 3.56
C ALA A 130 -5.27 -1.15 2.85
N PRO A 131 -5.17 0.05 3.46
CA PRO A 131 -4.54 1.21 2.80
C PRO A 131 -3.08 0.96 2.41
N PHE A 132 -2.28 0.39 3.34
CA PHE A 132 -0.88 0.04 3.06
C PHE A 132 -0.76 -1.00 1.94
N PHE A 133 -1.70 -1.93 1.83
CA PHE A 133 -1.73 -2.93 0.76
C PHE A 133 -1.97 -2.28 -0.62
N PHE A 134 -2.95 -1.38 -0.74
CA PHE A 134 -3.22 -0.71 -2.01
C PHE A 134 -2.12 0.28 -2.40
N ALA A 135 -1.54 0.98 -1.43
CA ALA A 135 -0.38 1.82 -1.69
C ALA A 135 0.87 1.00 -2.02
N GLY A 136 1.04 -0.18 -1.41
CA GLY A 136 2.07 -1.14 -1.78
C GLY A 136 1.90 -1.67 -3.20
N LEU A 137 0.66 -1.92 -3.66
CA LEU A 137 0.39 -2.27 -5.07
C LEU A 137 0.78 -1.12 -6.00
N CYS A 138 0.42 0.11 -5.64
CA CYS A 138 0.83 1.32 -6.35
C CYS A 138 2.37 1.38 -6.49
N MET A 139 3.10 1.23 -5.40
CA MET A 139 4.57 1.25 -5.40
C MET A 139 5.17 0.08 -6.17
N SER A 140 4.62 -1.13 -6.05
CA SER A 140 5.12 -2.32 -6.74
C SER A 140 4.97 -2.18 -8.26
N VAL A 141 3.83 -1.64 -8.72
CA VAL A 141 3.61 -1.34 -10.15
C VAL A 141 4.58 -0.25 -10.62
N ALA A 142 4.77 0.80 -9.83
CA ALA A 142 5.71 1.87 -10.15
C ALA A 142 7.15 1.34 -10.33
N LEU A 143 7.64 0.57 -9.36
CA LEU A 143 8.97 -0.02 -9.39
C LEU A 143 9.13 -1.00 -10.55
N SER A 144 8.12 -1.83 -10.83
CA SER A 144 8.19 -2.78 -11.95
C SER A 144 8.30 -2.11 -13.33
N THR A 145 7.77 -0.89 -13.46
CA THR A 145 7.80 -0.12 -14.71
C THR A 145 9.20 0.41 -15.00
N TYR A 146 9.87 1.01 -14.01
CA TYR A 146 11.23 1.55 -14.16
C TYR A 146 12.32 0.49 -14.04
N SER A 147 12.14 -0.55 -13.22
CA SER A 147 13.09 -1.67 -13.12
C SER A 147 13.30 -2.37 -14.46
N ARG A 148 12.28 -2.41 -15.32
CA ARG A 148 12.37 -2.98 -16.67
C ARG A 148 13.26 -2.15 -17.61
N GLN A 149 13.37 -0.84 -17.39
CA GLN A 149 14.30 0.02 -18.14
C GLN A 149 15.74 -0.15 -17.63
N VAL A 150 15.94 -0.18 -16.31
CA VAL A 150 17.27 -0.38 -15.70
C VAL A 150 17.85 -1.76 -16.06
N SER A 151 17.04 -2.82 -16.04
CA SER A 151 17.48 -4.16 -16.41
C SER A 151 17.92 -4.28 -17.88
N ARG A 152 17.34 -3.48 -18.79
CA ARG A 152 17.81 -3.43 -20.19
C ARG A 152 19.15 -2.71 -20.28
N LEU A 153 19.31 -1.59 -19.57
CA LEU A 153 20.55 -0.83 -19.58
C LEU A 153 21.73 -1.66 -19.03
N TYR A 154 21.49 -2.40 -17.95
CA TYR A 154 22.47 -3.32 -17.35
C TYR A 154 22.79 -4.53 -18.23
N PHE A 155 21.87 -4.95 -19.10
CA PHE A 155 22.15 -6.06 -20.03
C PHE A 155 23.07 -5.64 -21.19
N PHE A 156 23.18 -4.35 -21.47
CA PHE A 156 24.00 -3.80 -22.54
C PHE A 156 25.37 -3.28 -22.07
N ASP A 157 25.61 -3.26 -20.76
CA ASP A 157 26.91 -2.96 -20.15
C ASP A 157 27.60 -4.27 -19.76
#